data_AF-A0A529LMK7-F1
#
_entry.id   AF-A0A529LMK7-F1
#
_cell.length_a   1.000
_cell.length_b   1.000
_cell.length_c   1.000
_cell.angle_alpha   90.00
_cell.angle_beta   90.00
_cell.angle_gamma   90.00
#
_symmetry.space_group_name_H-M   'P 1'
#
loop_
_entity.id
_entity.type
_entity.pdbx_description
1 polymer ?
#
loop_
_entity_poly.entity_id
_entity_poly.type
_entity_poly.pdbx_seq_one_letter_code
_entity_poly.pdbx_strand_id
1 'polypeptide(L)'
;YNGFSILALIRYIKEELLLVLGTSSSEAALPGLMAKMERAGCNRSVVGLVIPTGYSFNLDGTNIYMTLAALFIAQATDTPLTFGDQILLLLVAMLSSKGAAGITGAGFITLAATLSVVPSVPVAGMALILGVDRFMSECRALTNLVGNAVATIV
;
A
#
# COMPACT_ATOMS: atom_id res chain seq x y z
N TYR A 1 -9.60 -22.48 10.31
CA TYR A 1 -8.17 -22.08 10.38
C TYR A 1 -8.05 -20.96 11.42
N ASN A 2 -7.34 -21.20 12.51
CA ASN A 2 -6.92 -20.28 13.60
C ASN A 2 -7.96 -19.52 14.46
N GLY A 3 -9.26 -19.51 14.14
CA GLY A 3 -10.27 -18.77 14.94
C GLY A 3 -10.11 -17.24 14.88
N PHE A 4 -9.17 -16.76 14.07
CA PHE A 4 -8.90 -15.36 13.79
C PHE A 4 -10.02 -14.72 12.98
N SER A 5 -10.46 -13.52 13.40
CA SER A 5 -11.46 -12.74 12.69
C SER A 5 -10.90 -11.39 12.26
N ILE A 6 -10.78 -11.19 10.95
CA ILE A 6 -10.33 -9.93 10.37
C ILE A 6 -11.23 -8.75 10.79
N LEU A 7 -12.54 -8.99 10.89
CA LEU A 7 -13.51 -7.98 11.31
C LEU A 7 -13.36 -7.61 12.79
N ALA A 8 -12.90 -8.54 13.63
CA ALA A 8 -12.57 -8.24 15.02
C ALA A 8 -11.28 -7.43 15.12
N LEU A 9 -10.25 -7.80 14.33
CA LEU A 9 -9.00 -7.05 14.25
C LEU A 9 -9.24 -5.60 13.81
N ILE A 10 -9.97 -5.38 12.71
CA ILE A 10 -10.28 -4.04 12.20
C ILE A 10 -11.00 -3.21 13.27
N ARG A 11 -11.95 -3.80 14.01
CA ARG A 11 -12.64 -3.13 15.12
C ARG A 11 -11.68 -2.78 16.27
N TYR A 12 -10.70 -3.64 16.54
CA TYR A 12 -9.71 -3.44 17.60
C TYR A 12 -8.72 -2.29 17.27
N ILE A 13 -8.27 -2.20 16.03
CA ILE A 13 -7.32 -1.17 15.54
C ILE A 13 -8.00 0.08 14.95
N LYS A 14 -9.29 0.31 15.26
CA LYS A 14 -10.08 1.40 14.68
C LYS A 14 -9.48 2.79 14.89
N GLU A 15 -8.79 3.01 16.02
CA GLU A 15 -8.19 4.30 16.37
C GLU A 15 -6.99 4.58 15.47
N GLU A 16 -6.16 3.58 15.22
CA GLU A 16 -5.03 3.64 14.29
C GLU A 16 -5.53 3.88 12.87
N LEU A 17 -6.60 3.20 12.45
CA LEU A 17 -7.20 3.42 11.14
C LEU A 17 -7.75 4.84 10.97
N LEU A 18 -8.44 5.37 11.98
CA LEU A 18 -8.92 6.76 11.97
C LEU A 18 -7.76 7.76 11.98
N LEU A 19 -6.68 7.46 12.71
CA LEU A 19 -5.48 8.29 12.74
C LEU A 19 -4.79 8.31 11.38
N VAL A 20 -4.62 7.16 10.73
CA VAL A 20 -4.07 7.09 9.36
C VAL A 20 -4.95 7.87 8.40
N LEU A 21 -6.26 7.67 8.44
CA LEU A 21 -7.21 8.38 7.58
C LEU A 21 -7.17 9.90 7.78
N GLY A 22 -6.99 10.38 9.02
CA GLY A 22 -6.92 11.80 9.34
C GLY A 22 -5.56 12.45 9.04
N THR A 23 -4.48 11.68 9.08
CA THR A 23 -3.10 12.20 8.94
C THR A 23 -2.45 11.85 7.59
N SER A 24 -3.06 10.96 6.81
CA SER A 24 -2.47 10.38 5.60
C SER A 24 -1.16 9.62 5.81
N SER A 25 -0.84 9.24 7.05
CA SER A 25 0.45 8.65 7.40
C SER A 25 0.29 7.39 8.25
N SER A 26 0.76 6.26 7.72
CA SER A 26 0.88 5.02 8.49
C SER A 26 1.94 5.12 9.60
N GLU A 27 2.88 6.05 9.50
CA GLU A 27 3.92 6.28 10.52
C GLU A 27 3.33 6.78 11.83
N ALA A 28 2.36 7.69 11.74
CA ALA A 28 1.70 8.28 12.90
C ALA A 28 0.99 7.22 13.75
N ALA A 29 0.50 6.15 13.13
CA ALA A 29 -0.19 5.04 13.79
C ALA A 29 0.75 3.90 14.23
N LEU A 30 2.03 3.91 13.83
CA LEU A 30 2.97 2.83 14.07
C LEU A 30 3.15 2.51 15.57
N PRO A 31 3.38 3.49 16.47
CA PRO A 31 3.58 3.19 17.89
C PRO A 31 2.30 2.64 18.55
N GLY A 32 1.14 3.18 18.18
CA GLY A 32 -0.16 2.73 18.67
C GLY A 32 -0.45 1.30 18.25
N LEU A 33 -0.19 0.98 16.98
CA LEU A 33 -0.35 -0.36 16.45
C LEU A 33 0.55 -1.37 17.16
N MET A 34 1.84 -1.06 17.35
CA MET A 34 2.77 -1.93 18.09
C MET A 34 2.27 -2.21 19.50
N ALA A 35 1.88 -1.17 20.25
CA ALA A 35 1.36 -1.34 21.60
C ALA A 35 0.07 -2.19 21.64
N LYS A 36 -0.82 -2.03 20.67
CA LYS A 36 -2.04 -2.84 20.56
C LYS A 36 -1.76 -4.28 20.19
N MET A 37 -0.81 -4.55 19.30
CA MET A 37 -0.46 -5.92 18.93
C MET A 37 0.18 -6.67 20.10
N GLU A 38 1.04 -6.02 20.89
CA GLU A 38 1.55 -6.61 22.14
C GLU A 38 0.42 -6.90 23.14
N ARG A 39 -0.52 -5.96 23.35
CA ARG A 39 -1.69 -6.17 24.22
C ARG A 39 -2.65 -7.25 23.72
N ALA A 40 -2.72 -7.46 22.41
CA ALA A 40 -3.48 -8.54 21.81
C ALA A 40 -2.84 -9.93 22.01
N GLY A 41 -1.64 -9.98 22.61
CA GLY A 41 -0.92 -11.21 22.95
C GLY A 41 0.21 -11.56 21.99
N CYS A 42 0.53 -10.71 21.02
CA CYS A 42 1.67 -10.93 20.13
C CYS A 42 2.97 -10.78 20.91
N ASN A 43 3.94 -11.66 20.67
CA ASN A 43 5.25 -11.57 21.31
C ASN A 43 5.95 -10.25 20.91
N ARG A 44 6.50 -9.54 21.89
CA ARG A 44 7.23 -8.27 21.68
C ARG A 44 8.32 -8.37 20.61
N SER A 45 9.03 -9.50 20.53
CA SER A 45 10.03 -9.72 19.48
C SER A 45 9.42 -9.82 18.09
N VAL A 46 8.22 -10.40 17.96
CA VAL A 46 7.49 -10.47 16.67
C VAL A 46 6.99 -9.09 16.29
N VAL A 47 6.34 -8.37 17.22
CA VAL A 47 5.85 -7.01 17.00
C VAL A 47 6.98 -6.06 16.59
N GLY A 48 8.10 -6.10 17.32
CA GLY A 48 9.27 -5.24 17.09
C GLY A 48 9.98 -5.47 15.76
N LEU A 49 9.75 -6.61 15.10
CA LEU A 49 10.31 -6.92 13.79
C LEU A 49 9.27 -6.74 12.68
N VAL A 50 8.12 -7.42 12.79
CA VAL A 50 7.13 -7.53 11.71
C VAL A 50 6.50 -6.18 11.39
N ILE A 51 6.12 -5.38 12.40
CA ILE A 51 5.43 -4.11 12.15
C ILE A 51 6.38 -3.06 11.54
N PRO A 52 7.58 -2.80 12.08
CA PRO A 52 8.51 -1.84 11.46
C PRO A 52 9.00 -2.29 10.08
N THR A 53 9.33 -3.56 9.90
CA THR A 53 9.74 -4.08 8.59
C THR A 53 8.57 -4.03 7.60
N GLY A 54 7.36 -4.41 8.02
CA GLY A 54 6.15 -4.36 7.19
C GLY A 54 5.78 -2.94 6.76
N TYR A 55 5.95 -1.95 7.64
CA TYR A 55 5.73 -0.53 7.29
C TYR A 55 6.55 -0.10 6.06
N SER A 56 7.76 -0.63 5.90
CA SER A 56 8.63 -0.28 4.78
C SER A 56 8.47 -1.23 3.58
N PHE A 57 8.30 -2.53 3.84
CA PHE A 57 8.45 -3.56 2.80
C PHE A 57 7.15 -4.27 2.42
N ASN A 58 6.09 -4.11 3.21
CA ASN A 58 4.78 -4.72 3.02
C ASN A 58 3.72 -3.66 2.67
N LEU A 59 3.95 -3.01 1.53
CA LEU A 59 3.10 -1.95 1.00
C LEU A 59 2.11 -2.49 -0.04
N ASP A 60 1.31 -3.48 0.37
CA ASP A 60 0.41 -4.22 -0.53
C ASP A 60 -0.63 -3.33 -1.21
N GLY A 61 -1.29 -2.45 -0.48
CA GLY A 61 -2.23 -1.49 -1.02
C GLY A 61 -1.57 -0.58 -2.05
N THR A 62 -0.33 -0.16 -1.78
CA THR A 62 0.47 0.64 -2.72
C THR A 62 0.76 -0.13 -4.01
N ASN A 63 1.19 -1.39 -3.91
CA ASN A 63 1.48 -2.23 -5.06
C ASN A 63 0.22 -2.54 -5.90
N ILE A 64 -0.89 -2.87 -5.24
CA ILE A 64 -2.19 -3.09 -5.89
C ILE A 64 -2.61 -1.83 -6.65
N TYR A 65 -2.55 -0.67 -6.01
CA TYR A 65 -2.89 0.60 -6.64
C TYR A 65 -2.00 0.90 -7.85
N MET A 66 -0.69 0.75 -7.74
CA MET A 66 0.23 1.04 -8.85
C MET A 66 -0.06 0.17 -10.06
N THR A 67 -0.28 -1.12 -9.85
CA THR A 67 -0.56 -2.08 -10.92
C THR A 67 -1.90 -1.76 -11.58
N LEU A 68 -2.96 -1.52 -10.79
CA LEU A 68 -4.28 -1.19 -11.31
C LEU A 68 -4.32 0.18 -12.00
N ALA A 69 -3.62 1.18 -11.46
CA ALA A 69 -3.54 2.51 -12.04
C ALA A 69 -2.82 2.49 -13.40
N ALA A 70 -1.75 1.70 -13.53
CA ALA A 70 -1.05 1.54 -14.81
C ALA A 70 -1.95 0.89 -15.88
N LEU A 71 -2.67 -0.17 -15.51
CA LEU A 71 -3.63 -0.82 -16.41
C LEU A 71 -4.79 0.11 -16.78
N PHE A 72 -5.31 0.86 -15.81
CA PHE A 72 -6.36 1.85 -16.04
C PHE A 72 -5.91 2.93 -17.03
N ILE A 73 -4.71 3.49 -16.85
CA ILE A 73 -4.17 4.51 -17.76
C ILE A 73 -4.02 3.94 -19.17
N ALA A 74 -3.46 2.74 -19.31
CA ALA A 74 -3.31 2.10 -20.61
C ALA A 74 -4.67 1.91 -21.31
N GLN A 75 -5.69 1.42 -20.58
CA GLN A 75 -7.04 1.27 -21.12
C GLN A 75 -7.71 2.60 -21.46
N ALA A 76 -7.57 3.61 -20.61
CA ALA A 76 -8.16 4.94 -20.83
C ALA A 76 -7.51 5.70 -22.00
N THR A 77 -6.28 5.32 -22.37
CA THR A 77 -5.53 5.93 -23.48
C THR A 77 -5.52 5.06 -24.74
N ASP A 78 -6.27 3.96 -24.73
CA ASP A 78 -6.33 2.97 -25.81
C ASP A 78 -4.94 2.41 -26.18
N THR A 79 -4.04 2.32 -25.18
CA THR A 79 -2.72 1.70 -25.32
C THR A 79 -2.85 0.18 -25.12
N PRO A 80 -2.65 -0.65 -26.17
CA PRO A 80 -2.63 -2.09 -26.01
C PRO A 80 -1.40 -2.52 -25.21
N LEU A 81 -1.61 -3.33 -24.18
CA LEU A 81 -0.55 -3.96 -23.39
C LEU A 81 -0.48 -5.45 -23.72
N THR A 82 0.72 -5.91 -24.09
CA THR A 82 0.96 -7.35 -24.23
C THR A 82 1.00 -8.01 -22.84
N PHE A 83 0.88 -9.34 -22.80
CA PHE A 83 1.04 -10.07 -21.53
C PHE A 83 2.43 -9.87 -20.92
N GLY A 84 3.47 -9.69 -21.75
CA GLY A 84 4.82 -9.37 -21.31
C GLY A 84 4.90 -8.01 -20.62
N ASP A 85 4.24 -6.99 -21.18
CA ASP A 85 4.20 -5.64 -20.57
C ASP A 85 3.49 -5.67 -19.22
N GLN A 86 2.42 -6.45 -19.08
CA GLN A 86 1.69 -6.60 -17.81
C GLN A 86 2.54 -7.27 -16.73
N ILE A 87 3.30 -8.31 -17.09
CA ILE A 87 4.26 -8.95 -16.17
C ILE A 87 5.37 -7.97 -15.78
N LEU A 88 5.92 -7.24 -16.76
CA LEU A 88 6.97 -6.26 -16.49
C LEU A 88 6.48 -5.16 -15.55
N LEU A 89 5.29 -4.59 -15.81
CA LEU A 89 4.65 -3.60 -14.93
C LEU A 89 4.45 -4.15 -13.52
N LEU A 90 3.96 -5.38 -13.38
CA LEU A 90 3.79 -6.02 -12.07
C LEU A 90 5.12 -6.17 -11.32
N LEU A 91 6.16 -6.68 -11.98
CA LEU A 91 7.48 -6.87 -11.37
C LEU A 91 8.12 -5.55 -10.97
N VAL A 92 8.03 -4.53 -11.83
CA VAL A 92 8.53 -3.19 -11.53
C VAL A 92 7.73 -2.57 -10.38
N ALA A 93 6.40 -2.68 -10.37
CA ALA A 93 5.55 -2.18 -9.28
C ALA A 93 5.87 -2.87 -7.93
N MET A 94 6.11 -4.18 -7.94
CA MET A 94 6.51 -4.93 -6.74
C MET A 94 7.85 -4.46 -6.17
N LEU A 95 8.80 -4.12 -7.05
CA LEU A 95 10.10 -3.60 -6.63
C LEU A 95 10.00 -2.13 -6.19
N SER A 96 9.33 -1.30 -6.99
CA SER A 96 9.26 0.14 -6.82
C SER A 96 8.39 0.54 -5.64
N SER A 97 7.32 -0.20 -5.34
CA SER A 97 6.43 0.04 -4.19
C SER A 97 7.19 0.05 -2.86
N LYS A 98 8.24 -0.75 -2.70
CA LYS A 98 9.11 -0.76 -1.49
C LYS A 98 9.88 0.54 -1.30
N GLY A 99 10.12 1.30 -2.38
CA GLY A 99 10.73 2.62 -2.35
C GLY A 99 9.76 3.76 -2.04
N ALA A 100 8.46 3.48 -1.94
CA ALA A 100 7.43 4.48 -1.63
C ALA A 100 7.13 4.62 -0.12
N ALA A 101 7.88 3.93 0.73
CA ALA A 101 7.72 4.01 2.18
C ALA A 101 8.07 5.40 2.73
N GLY A 102 7.34 5.88 3.73
CA GLY A 102 7.78 6.99 4.59
C GLY A 102 7.38 8.40 4.20
N ILE A 103 6.85 8.65 3.00
CA ILE A 103 6.57 10.03 2.56
C ILE A 103 5.21 10.11 1.84
N THR A 104 4.35 11.01 2.30
CA THR A 104 3.07 11.30 1.65
C THR A 104 3.30 11.73 0.20
N GLY A 105 2.61 11.09 -0.75
CA GLY A 105 2.73 11.39 -2.18
C GLY A 105 3.85 10.63 -2.91
N ALA A 106 4.75 9.92 -2.19
CA ALA A 106 5.79 9.10 -2.84
C ALA A 106 5.18 8.04 -3.75
N GLY A 107 4.04 7.45 -3.38
CA GLY A 107 3.35 6.45 -4.19
C GLY A 107 2.94 6.95 -5.58
N PHE A 108 2.66 8.24 -5.76
CA PHE A 108 2.34 8.81 -7.09
C PHE A 108 3.59 8.99 -7.94
N ILE A 109 4.70 9.43 -7.33
CA ILE A 109 6.00 9.55 -8.00
C ILE A 109 6.51 8.16 -8.43
N THR A 110 6.38 7.17 -7.56
CA THR A 110 6.76 5.78 -7.85
C THR A 110 5.91 5.17 -8.96
N LEU A 111 4.62 5.54 -9.07
CA LEU A 111 3.79 5.16 -10.23
C LEU A 111 4.34 5.78 -11.52
N ALA A 112 4.70 7.07 -11.52
CA ALA A 112 5.30 7.73 -12.69
C ALA A 112 6.59 7.02 -13.14
N ALA A 113 7.45 6.65 -12.17
CA ALA A 113 8.66 5.88 -12.43
C ALA A 113 8.35 4.50 -13.03
N THR A 114 7.33 3.80 -12.52
CA THR A 114 6.90 2.48 -13.01
C THR A 114 6.38 2.57 -14.45
N LEU A 115 5.56 3.58 -14.77
CA LEU A 115 5.05 3.81 -16.12
C LEU A 115 6.17 4.13 -17.11
N SER A 116 7.23 4.79 -16.67
CA SER A 116 8.37 5.15 -17.52
C SER A 116 9.16 3.92 -18.01
N VAL A 117 9.00 2.76 -17.37
CA VAL A 117 9.65 1.50 -17.80
C VAL A 117 8.95 0.86 -19.00
N VAL A 118 7.67 1.20 -19.23
CA VAL A 118 6.91 0.74 -20.40
C VAL A 118 6.59 1.96 -21.29
N PRO A 119 7.39 2.20 -22.34
CA PRO A 119 7.31 3.44 -23.13
C PRO A 119 5.96 3.65 -23.83
N SER A 120 5.17 2.59 -24.03
CA SER A 120 3.87 2.66 -24.67
C SER A 120 2.79 3.29 -23.79
N VAL A 121 2.95 3.29 -22.46
CA VAL A 121 1.97 3.89 -21.56
C VAL A 121 2.29 5.36 -21.35
N PRO A 122 1.42 6.30 -21.74
CA PRO A 122 1.72 7.72 -21.65
C PRO A 122 1.69 8.19 -20.20
N VAL A 123 2.81 8.71 -19.70
CA VAL A 123 2.91 9.32 -18.36
C VAL A 123 1.94 10.50 -18.20
N ALA A 124 1.62 11.20 -19.29
CA ALA A 124 0.60 12.25 -19.29
C ALA A 124 -0.80 11.75 -18.85
N GLY A 125 -1.09 10.45 -19.02
CA GLY A 125 -2.32 9.82 -18.55
C GLY A 125 -2.48 9.83 -17.03
N MET A 126 -1.41 10.09 -16.27
CA MET A 126 -1.51 10.30 -14.81
C MET A 126 -2.40 11.50 -14.44
N ALA A 127 -2.58 12.47 -15.34
CA ALA A 127 -3.50 13.58 -15.11
C ALA A 127 -4.95 13.11 -14.88
N LEU A 128 -5.33 11.96 -15.45
CA LEU A 128 -6.67 11.37 -15.29
C LEU A 128 -6.94 10.91 -13.85
N ILE A 129 -5.89 10.49 -13.13
CA ILE A 129 -6.01 9.93 -11.78
C ILE A 129 -5.53 10.90 -10.69
N LEU A 130 -4.93 12.05 -11.06
CA LEU A 130 -4.39 13.02 -10.11
C LEU A 130 -5.42 13.46 -9.06
N GLY A 131 -6.66 13.71 -9.49
CA GLY A 131 -7.73 14.14 -8.59
C GLY A 131 -8.15 13.07 -7.58
N VAL A 132 -8.09 11.79 -7.96
CA VAL A 132 -8.47 10.68 -7.09
C VAL A 132 -7.29 10.13 -6.29
N ASP A 133 -6.05 10.38 -6.72
CA ASP A 133 -4.85 9.83 -6.07
C ASP A 133 -4.76 10.23 -4.60
N ARG A 134 -5.22 11.44 -4.24
CA ARG A 134 -5.27 11.89 -2.85
C ARG A 134 -6.14 10.98 -1.99
N PHE A 135 -7.34 10.65 -2.45
CA PHE A 135 -8.24 9.72 -1.75
C PHE A 135 -7.67 8.30 -1.74
N MET A 136 -7.15 7.84 -2.89
CA MET A 136 -6.52 6.52 -3.00
C MET A 136 -5.27 6.39 -2.13
N SER A 137 -4.56 7.48 -1.84
CA SER A 137 -3.46 7.51 -0.87
C SER A 137 -3.91 7.03 0.51
N GLU A 138 -5.09 7.44 0.95
CA GLU A 138 -5.65 7.00 2.24
C GLU A 138 -6.02 5.52 2.22
N CYS A 139 -6.69 5.07 1.16
CA CYS A 139 -7.06 3.66 1.01
C CYS A 139 -5.84 2.74 1.00
N ARG A 140 -4.74 3.17 0.34
CA ARG A 140 -3.45 2.47 0.35
C ARG A 140 -2.90 2.35 1.78
N ALA A 141 -2.81 3.47 2.49
CA ALA A 141 -2.26 3.52 3.84
C ALA A 141 -3.05 2.65 4.83
N LEU A 142 -4.38 2.66 4.74
CA LEU A 142 -5.26 1.80 5.53
C LEU A 142 -5.03 0.31 5.22
N THR A 143 -4.97 -0.05 3.94
CA THR A 143 -4.76 -1.44 3.51
C THR A 143 -3.41 -1.97 4.00
N ASN A 144 -2.35 -1.17 3.85
CA ASN A 144 -1.00 -1.52 4.33
C ASN A 144 -1.00 -1.73 5.85
N LEU A 145 -1.64 -0.83 6.60
CA LEU A 145 -1.71 -0.93 8.06
C LEU A 145 -2.45 -2.20 8.51
N VAL A 146 -3.58 -2.52 7.88
CA VAL A 146 -4.31 -3.77 8.17
C VAL A 146 -3.45 -4.99 7.82
N GLY A 147 -2.80 -5.00 6.65
CA GLY A 147 -1.92 -6.10 6.25
C GLY A 147 -0.80 -6.37 7.26
N ASN A 148 -0.15 -5.30 7.74
CA ASN A 148 0.90 -5.41 8.76
C ASN A 148 0.36 -5.94 10.10
N ALA A 149 -0.83 -5.51 10.50
CA ALA A 149 -1.48 -6.02 11.72
C ALA A 149 -1.81 -7.52 11.60
N VAL A 150 -2.33 -7.95 10.44
CA VAL A 150 -2.62 -9.36 10.16
C VAL A 150 -1.35 -10.20 10.19
N ALA A 151 -0.28 -9.76 9.52
CA ALA A 151 1.02 -10.45 9.49
C ALA A 151 1.67 -10.59 10.87
N THR A 152 1.29 -9.75 11.83
CA THR A 152 1.81 -9.81 13.21
C THR A 152 1.07 -10.83 14.07
N ILE A 153 -0.21 -11.09 13.76
CA ILE A 153 -1.10 -11.98 14.54
C ILE A 153 -1.08 -13.42 14.03
N VAL A 154 -1.01 -13.60 12.71
CA VAL A 154 -1.07 -14.92 12.04
C VAL A 154 0.31 -15.53 11.92
#